data_AF-A0A1Z5HLJ2-F1
#
_entry.id   AF-A0A1Z5HLJ2-F1
#
_cell.length_a   1.000
_cell.length_b   1.000
_cell.length_c   1.000
_cell.angle_alpha   90.00
_cell.angle_beta   90.00
_cell.angle_gamma   90.00
#
_symmetry.space_group_name_H-M   'P 1'
#
loop_
_entity.id
_entity.type
_entity.pdbx_description
1 polymer ?
#
loop_
_entity_poly.entity_id
_entity_poly.type
_entity_poly.pdbx_seq_one_letter_code
_entity_poly.pdbx_strand_id
1 'polypeptide(L)'
;MENLIRFKQSDLAKITNFRNGEVKFGEKMITVPKDENITEFITNSEAKYVILGIPEDVGIRANLGRSGADSAWNSAIQSIANIQHNRFCKGNLVIILGQVDVSQEIDLAKNLDQTKPEDRKQLFKIVEQIDKEVSHIIFSIVKAGKIPIIIGGGHNNAYGNIKGTALAKGKSINVINFDAHSDFRILEGRHSGNGFSYAFDEGFLKRYFIFGLHESYTSKSVLDSIKKIEDRVKYNTYDEIKIRHQKYFEQEMIQSLDFIKKDFFGIEIDLDAIPNIASSAMTLSGFSVEELRQFIYYFSQNQNASYIHICEGAPSLGEEKNNHLIGKLIGYLITDFIKGNSQG
;
A
#
# COMPACT_ATOMS: atom_id res chain seq x y z
N MET A 1 -17.65 4.15 -9.11
CA MET A 1 -16.35 4.85 -9.01
C MET A 1 -16.56 6.33 -9.32
N GLU A 2 -17.10 7.07 -8.35
CA GLU A 2 -17.45 8.50 -8.51
C GLU A 2 -16.37 9.44 -7.98
N ASN A 3 -15.74 9.12 -6.84
CA ASN A 3 -14.67 9.93 -6.21
C ASN A 3 -13.28 9.55 -6.71
N LEU A 4 -12.99 9.89 -7.97
CA LEU A 4 -11.71 9.58 -8.61
C LEU A 4 -11.26 10.71 -9.55
N ILE A 5 -10.03 11.19 -9.35
CA ILE A 5 -9.34 12.04 -10.31
C ILE A 5 -8.63 11.12 -11.32
N ARG A 6 -9.25 10.95 -12.49
CA ARG A 6 -8.72 10.08 -13.57
C ARG A 6 -7.39 10.61 -14.11
N PHE A 7 -6.43 9.71 -14.29
CA PHE A 7 -5.18 10.03 -15.00
C PHE A 7 -5.41 10.08 -16.50
N LYS A 8 -5.06 11.18 -17.16
CA LYS A 8 -5.29 11.36 -18.60
C LYS A 8 -4.03 11.06 -19.39
N GLN A 9 -4.20 10.74 -20.67
CA GLN A 9 -3.08 10.60 -21.60
C GLN A 9 -2.19 11.86 -21.66
N SER A 10 -2.80 13.05 -21.54
CA SER A 10 -2.07 14.32 -21.46
C SER A 10 -1.21 14.46 -20.20
N ASP A 11 -1.66 13.88 -19.08
CA ASP A 11 -0.92 13.92 -17.82
C ASP A 11 0.29 12.99 -17.92
N LEU A 12 0.10 11.83 -18.54
CA LEU A 12 1.17 10.87 -18.78
C LEU A 12 2.25 11.41 -19.72
N ALA A 13 1.85 12.08 -20.79
CA ALA A 13 2.78 12.72 -21.71
C ALA A 13 3.62 13.82 -21.04
N LYS A 14 3.07 14.56 -20.06
CA LYS A 14 3.81 15.62 -19.35
C LYS A 14 4.92 15.09 -18.45
N ILE A 15 4.71 13.92 -17.84
CA ILE A 15 5.67 13.35 -16.88
C ILE A 15 6.64 12.34 -17.51
N THR A 16 6.40 11.94 -18.76
CA THR A 16 7.23 10.98 -19.49
C THR A 16 8.37 11.70 -20.22
N ASN A 17 9.61 11.34 -19.93
CA ASN A 17 10.78 11.86 -20.61
C ASN A 17 11.06 11.07 -21.88
N PHE A 18 10.64 11.63 -23.02
CA PHE A 18 10.87 11.05 -24.34
C PHE A 18 12.33 11.19 -24.76
N ARG A 19 12.92 10.10 -25.25
CA ARG A 19 14.28 10.09 -25.79
C ARG A 19 14.38 9.14 -26.97
N ASN A 20 15.00 9.59 -28.06
CA ASN A 20 15.17 8.79 -29.26
C ASN A 20 15.92 7.47 -28.96
N GLY A 21 15.41 6.36 -29.46
CA GLY A 21 15.96 5.02 -29.22
C GLY A 21 15.54 4.36 -27.90
N GLU A 22 14.75 5.03 -27.06
CA GLU A 22 14.19 4.49 -25.83
C GLU A 22 12.67 4.39 -25.95
N VAL A 23 12.06 3.47 -25.20
CA VAL A 23 10.62 3.45 -24.96
C VAL A 23 10.42 3.40 -23.46
N LYS A 24 9.63 4.32 -22.92
CA LYS A 24 9.32 4.41 -21.49
C LYS A 24 8.01 3.73 -21.14
N PHE A 25 7.82 3.46 -19.86
CA PHE A 25 6.57 2.97 -19.30
C PHE A 25 5.41 3.89 -19.65
N GLY A 26 5.57 5.20 -19.47
CA GLY A 26 4.52 6.17 -19.75
C GLY A 26 4.11 6.26 -21.22
N GLU A 27 4.92 5.74 -22.15
CA GLU A 27 4.52 5.65 -23.55
C GLU A 27 3.62 4.45 -23.84
N LYS A 28 3.54 3.49 -22.91
CA LYS A 28 2.87 2.19 -23.10
C LYS A 28 1.82 1.86 -22.05
N MET A 29 1.81 2.55 -20.91
CA MET A 29 0.74 2.42 -19.92
C MET A 29 -0.58 2.90 -20.49
N ILE A 30 -1.66 2.25 -20.05
CA ILE A 30 -3.01 2.49 -20.54
C ILE A 30 -3.69 3.51 -19.64
N THR A 31 -4.38 4.48 -20.22
CA THR A 31 -5.28 5.39 -19.50
C THR A 31 -6.72 5.12 -19.91
N VAL A 32 -7.68 5.33 -19.00
CA VAL A 32 -9.10 5.22 -19.33
C VAL A 32 -9.51 6.45 -20.16
N PRO A 33 -10.06 6.28 -21.37
CA PRO A 33 -10.52 7.41 -22.17
C PRO A 33 -11.59 8.25 -21.45
N LYS A 34 -11.62 9.55 -21.73
CA LYS A 34 -12.48 10.51 -21.03
C LYS A 34 -13.97 10.15 -21.17
N ASP A 35 -14.36 9.71 -22.36
CA ASP A 35 -15.76 9.48 -22.73
C ASP A 35 -16.21 8.04 -22.45
N GLU A 36 -15.34 7.21 -21.86
CA GLU A 36 -15.64 5.82 -21.53
C GLU A 36 -16.01 5.62 -20.06
N ASN A 37 -16.83 4.60 -19.81
CA ASN A 37 -17.13 4.13 -18.47
C ASN A 37 -15.91 3.40 -17.89
N ILE A 38 -15.46 3.81 -16.70
CA ILE A 38 -14.27 3.25 -16.06
C ILE A 38 -14.39 1.75 -15.85
N THR A 39 -15.50 1.30 -15.26
CA THR A 39 -15.69 -0.10 -14.89
C THR A 39 -15.73 -0.98 -16.13
N GLU A 40 -16.44 -0.56 -17.16
CA GLU A 40 -16.53 -1.29 -18.43
C GLU A 40 -15.18 -1.37 -19.14
N PHE A 41 -14.47 -0.25 -19.26
CA PHE A 41 -13.15 -0.20 -19.88
C PHE A 41 -12.14 -1.09 -19.15
N ILE A 42 -12.07 -0.98 -17.81
CA ILE A 42 -11.17 -1.80 -17.00
C ILE A 42 -11.51 -3.28 -17.17
N THR A 43 -12.80 -3.65 -17.14
CA THR A 43 -13.24 -5.05 -17.28
C THR A 43 -12.83 -5.64 -18.63
N ASN A 44 -12.97 -4.86 -19.71
CA ASN A 44 -12.71 -5.32 -21.08
C ASN A 44 -11.23 -5.20 -21.51
N SER A 45 -10.40 -4.48 -20.76
CA SER A 45 -8.98 -4.33 -21.06
C SER A 45 -8.22 -5.66 -20.86
N GLU A 46 -7.19 -5.93 -21.66
CA GLU A 46 -6.29 -7.07 -21.44
C GLU A 46 -5.24 -6.82 -20.34
N ALA A 47 -5.04 -5.56 -19.92
CA ALA A 47 -4.11 -5.24 -18.85
C ALA A 47 -4.51 -5.93 -17.54
N LYS A 48 -3.51 -6.45 -16.82
CA LYS A 48 -3.71 -7.23 -15.58
C LYS A 48 -3.76 -6.34 -14.34
N TYR A 49 -3.00 -5.24 -14.36
CA TYR A 49 -2.77 -4.40 -13.19
C TYR A 49 -3.44 -3.04 -13.33
N VAL A 50 -3.92 -2.50 -12.22
CA VAL A 50 -4.47 -1.14 -12.14
C VAL A 50 -3.72 -0.37 -11.06
N ILE A 51 -3.02 0.70 -11.44
CA ILE A 51 -2.35 1.60 -10.51
C ILE A 51 -3.34 2.67 -10.02
N LEU A 52 -3.41 2.83 -8.69
CA LEU A 52 -4.24 3.82 -8.00
C LEU A 52 -3.42 4.53 -6.91
N GLY A 53 -3.48 5.86 -6.87
CA GLY A 53 -2.93 6.67 -5.77
C GLY A 53 -3.98 6.99 -4.70
N ILE A 54 -3.55 7.09 -3.43
CA ILE A 54 -4.37 7.59 -2.32
C ILE A 54 -3.61 8.72 -1.63
N PRO A 55 -3.67 9.96 -2.14
CA PRO A 55 -2.82 11.06 -1.67
C PRO A 55 -3.40 11.75 -0.42
N GLU A 56 -3.37 11.07 0.72
CA GLU A 56 -3.85 11.60 2.01
C GLU A 56 -2.91 11.29 3.19
N ASP A 57 -3.05 11.99 4.32
CA ASP A 57 -2.33 11.69 5.56
C ASP A 57 -3.19 11.85 6.82
N VAL A 58 -4.51 11.87 6.66
CA VAL A 58 -5.48 12.11 7.74
C VAL A 58 -5.38 10.99 8.78
N GLY A 59 -5.24 9.73 8.34
CA GLY A 59 -5.10 8.60 9.26
C GLY A 59 -3.80 8.64 10.05
N ILE A 60 -2.71 9.14 9.46
CA ILE A 60 -1.43 9.34 10.14
C ILE A 60 -1.59 10.40 11.24
N ARG A 61 -2.21 11.54 10.91
CA ARG A 61 -2.49 12.61 11.87
C ARG A 61 -3.40 12.14 13.01
N ALA A 62 -4.45 11.38 12.68
CA ALA A 62 -5.34 10.76 13.66
C ALA A 62 -4.60 9.81 14.62
N ASN A 63 -3.49 9.22 14.18
CA ASN A 63 -2.59 8.39 14.98
C ASN A 63 -1.42 9.20 15.60
N LEU A 64 -1.51 10.53 15.63
CA LEU A 64 -0.50 11.45 16.18
C LEU A 64 0.84 11.45 15.41
N GLY A 65 0.84 10.96 14.17
CA GLY A 65 2.01 10.96 13.29
C GLY A 65 2.26 12.31 12.61
N ARG A 66 3.26 12.34 11.74
CA ARG A 66 3.64 13.51 10.93
C ARG A 66 3.08 13.39 9.52
N SER A 67 2.39 14.44 9.08
CA SER A 67 1.90 14.61 7.71
C SER A 67 2.99 14.52 6.64
N GLY A 68 2.61 14.09 5.44
CA GLY A 68 3.48 14.09 4.26
C GLY A 68 3.33 12.90 3.31
N ALA A 69 2.63 11.83 3.72
CA ALA A 69 2.42 10.64 2.89
C ALA A 69 1.52 10.91 1.66
N ASP A 70 0.77 12.02 1.67
CA ASP A 70 0.00 12.54 0.53
C ASP A 70 0.90 12.81 -0.69
N SER A 71 2.16 13.17 -0.45
CA SER A 71 3.13 13.49 -1.51
C SER A 71 3.69 12.28 -2.26
N ALA A 72 3.46 11.05 -1.76
CA ALA A 72 3.98 9.81 -2.33
C ALA A 72 3.57 9.61 -3.80
N TRP A 73 2.28 9.82 -4.08
CA TRP A 73 1.69 9.55 -5.39
C TRP A 73 2.40 10.32 -6.51
N ASN A 74 2.56 11.62 -6.35
CA ASN A 74 3.16 12.49 -7.36
C ASN A 74 4.62 12.11 -7.65
N SER A 75 5.40 11.82 -6.59
CA SER A 75 6.80 11.39 -6.73
C SER A 75 6.91 10.02 -7.41
N ALA A 76 6.04 9.08 -7.03
CA ALA A 76 6.01 7.72 -7.57
C ALA A 76 5.60 7.69 -9.04
N ILE A 77 4.49 8.34 -9.42
CA ILE A 77 3.98 8.26 -10.79
C ILE A 77 4.97 8.85 -11.81
N GLN A 78 5.65 9.94 -11.45
CA GLN A 78 6.71 10.52 -12.27
C GLN A 78 7.89 9.55 -12.46
N SER A 79 8.27 8.84 -11.40
CA SER A 79 9.34 7.83 -11.47
C SER A 79 8.93 6.62 -12.30
N ILE A 80 7.72 6.11 -12.09
CA ILE A 80 7.15 4.94 -12.78
C ILE A 80 7.02 5.20 -14.28
N ALA A 81 6.52 6.37 -14.69
CA ALA A 81 6.38 6.74 -16.09
C ALA A 81 7.72 6.68 -16.85
N ASN A 82 8.85 6.89 -16.15
CA ASN A 82 10.18 6.95 -16.73
C ASN A 82 10.98 5.64 -16.64
N ILE A 83 10.38 4.55 -16.18
CA ILE A 83 10.96 3.22 -16.24
C ILE A 83 11.10 2.79 -17.71
N GLN A 84 12.17 2.06 -18.06
CA GLN A 84 12.34 1.52 -19.40
C GLN A 84 11.29 0.46 -19.71
N HIS A 85 10.58 0.61 -20.83
CA HIS A 85 9.76 -0.44 -21.40
C HIS A 85 10.65 -1.39 -22.20
N ASN A 86 10.78 -2.64 -21.75
CA ASN A 86 11.63 -3.64 -22.38
C ASN A 86 11.15 -5.06 -22.03
N ARG A 87 11.96 -6.08 -22.35
CA ARG A 87 11.62 -7.49 -22.08
C ARG A 87 11.29 -7.81 -20.61
N PHE A 88 11.83 -7.04 -19.66
CA PHE A 88 11.66 -7.25 -18.23
C PHE A 88 10.55 -6.41 -17.61
N CYS A 89 10.31 -5.21 -18.17
CA CYS A 89 9.36 -4.26 -17.64
C CYS A 89 8.39 -3.86 -18.77
N LYS A 90 7.10 -4.22 -18.63
CA LYS A 90 6.10 -4.04 -19.68
C LYS A 90 4.99 -3.08 -19.22
N GLY A 91 5.11 -1.81 -19.61
CA GLY A 91 4.11 -0.78 -19.29
C GLY A 91 2.69 -1.08 -19.79
N ASN A 92 2.53 -1.81 -20.89
CA ASN A 92 1.22 -2.17 -21.46
C ASN A 92 0.41 -3.18 -20.63
N LEU A 93 0.99 -3.74 -19.55
CA LEU A 93 0.26 -4.59 -18.61
C LEU A 93 -0.53 -3.78 -17.57
N VAL A 94 -0.39 -2.46 -17.57
CA VAL A 94 -0.82 -1.57 -16.49
C VAL A 94 -1.79 -0.52 -17.03
N ILE A 95 -2.94 -0.41 -16.37
CA ILE A 95 -3.84 0.74 -16.45
C ILE A 95 -3.45 1.70 -15.33
N ILE A 96 -3.20 2.97 -15.64
CA ILE A 96 -3.11 4.02 -14.62
C ILE A 96 -4.49 4.62 -14.48
N LEU A 97 -5.16 4.32 -13.37
CA LEU A 97 -6.50 4.83 -13.11
C LEU A 97 -6.47 6.30 -12.68
N GLY A 98 -5.47 6.67 -11.87
CA GLY A 98 -5.35 7.99 -11.28
C GLY A 98 -5.30 7.90 -9.77
N GLN A 99 -5.96 8.84 -9.10
CA GLN A 99 -5.95 8.92 -7.64
C GLN A 99 -7.37 9.06 -7.08
N VAL A 100 -7.57 8.56 -5.87
CA VAL A 100 -8.80 8.82 -5.10
C VAL A 100 -8.92 10.33 -4.89
N ASP A 101 -10.11 10.88 -5.13
CA ASP A 101 -10.36 12.29 -4.83
C ASP A 101 -10.66 12.44 -3.33
N VAL A 102 -9.66 12.87 -2.58
CA VAL A 102 -9.74 13.10 -1.12
C VAL A 102 -9.72 14.60 -0.80
N SER A 103 -9.95 15.46 -1.78
CA SER A 103 -9.81 16.92 -1.63
C SER A 103 -10.72 17.47 -0.53
N GLN A 104 -11.96 16.99 -0.44
CA GLN A 104 -12.92 17.41 0.57
C GLN A 104 -12.49 16.99 1.97
N GLU A 105 -12.05 15.74 2.13
CA GLU A 105 -11.57 15.17 3.38
C GLU A 105 -10.32 15.90 3.89
N ILE A 106 -9.39 16.21 2.99
CA ILE A 106 -8.18 16.98 3.32
C ILE A 106 -8.54 18.41 3.73
N ASP A 107 -9.46 19.08 3.04
CA ASP A 107 -9.92 20.41 3.40
C ASP A 107 -10.60 20.44 4.78
N LEU A 108 -11.44 19.43 5.08
CA LEU A 108 -12.04 19.26 6.41
C LEU A 108 -10.99 19.02 7.49
N ALA A 109 -9.95 18.24 7.19
CA ALA A 109 -8.90 17.91 8.13
C ALA A 109 -7.91 19.08 8.36
N LYS A 110 -7.77 20.01 7.42
CA LYS A 110 -6.67 20.98 7.34
C LYS A 110 -6.41 21.76 8.63
N ASN A 111 -7.46 22.18 9.33
CA ASN A 111 -7.35 23.04 10.53
C ASN A 111 -7.53 22.27 11.85
N LEU A 112 -7.65 20.94 11.81
CA LEU A 112 -7.81 20.10 12.99
C LEU A 112 -6.48 19.86 13.70
N ASP A 113 -6.44 20.08 15.01
CA ASP A 113 -5.27 19.82 15.83
C ASP A 113 -5.33 18.41 16.42
N GLN A 114 -4.46 17.51 15.95
CA GLN A 114 -4.44 16.12 16.39
C GLN A 114 -4.19 15.91 17.89
N THR A 115 -3.65 16.92 18.59
CA THR A 115 -3.42 16.87 20.04
C THR A 115 -4.68 17.19 20.85
N LYS A 116 -5.70 17.79 20.24
CA LYS A 116 -6.99 18.09 20.89
C LYS A 116 -7.95 16.90 20.73
N PRO A 117 -8.52 16.36 21.82
CA PRO A 117 -9.40 15.20 21.76
C PRO A 117 -10.60 15.33 20.82
N GLU A 118 -11.24 16.50 20.78
CA GLU A 118 -12.42 16.72 19.92
C GLU A 118 -12.06 16.80 18.43
N ASP A 119 -10.94 17.44 18.09
CA ASP A 119 -10.43 17.51 16.72
C ASP A 119 -9.96 16.11 16.26
N ARG A 120 -9.31 15.34 17.15
CA ARG A 120 -8.91 13.95 16.86
C ARG A 120 -10.12 13.05 16.56
N LYS A 121 -11.24 13.22 17.28
CA LYS A 121 -12.50 12.53 16.96
C LYS A 121 -13.05 12.90 15.59
N GLN A 122 -12.86 14.13 15.14
CA GLN A 122 -13.26 14.55 13.79
C GLN A 122 -12.34 13.91 12.74
N LEU A 123 -11.02 13.85 12.98
CA LEU A 123 -10.09 13.12 12.11
C LEU A 123 -10.51 11.65 11.95
N PHE A 124 -10.91 10.96 13.03
CA PHE A 124 -11.41 9.58 12.94
C PHE A 124 -12.58 9.42 11.96
N LYS A 125 -13.55 10.34 12.00
CA LYS A 125 -14.70 10.34 11.09
C LYS A 125 -14.31 10.60 9.64
N ILE A 126 -13.29 11.43 9.41
CA ILE A 126 -12.77 11.68 8.06
C ILE A 126 -12.08 10.42 7.53
N VAL A 127 -11.29 9.72 8.36
CA VAL A 127 -10.69 8.43 7.96
C VAL A 127 -11.77 7.41 7.59
N GLU A 128 -12.87 7.33 8.35
CA GLU A 128 -14.02 6.47 8.01
C GLU A 128 -14.68 6.82 6.67
N GLN A 129 -14.63 8.08 6.24
CA GLN A 129 -15.12 8.49 4.91
C GLN A 129 -14.16 8.00 3.82
N ILE A 130 -12.86 8.25 3.99
CA ILE A 130 -11.80 7.75 3.08
C ILE A 130 -11.90 6.22 2.93
N ASP A 131 -12.06 5.51 4.04
CA ASP A 131 -12.19 4.04 4.08
C ASP A 131 -13.31 3.52 3.15
N LYS A 132 -14.45 4.24 3.08
CA LYS A 132 -15.58 3.87 2.21
C LYS A 132 -15.23 4.04 0.73
N GLU A 133 -14.60 5.15 0.38
CA GLU A 133 -14.21 5.46 -0.99
C GLU A 133 -13.15 4.49 -1.51
N VAL A 134 -12.10 4.26 -0.71
CA VAL A 134 -11.05 3.29 -1.00
C VAL A 134 -11.67 1.89 -1.16
N SER A 135 -12.51 1.46 -0.22
CA SER A 135 -13.16 0.16 -0.29
C SER A 135 -13.99 -0.02 -1.56
N HIS A 136 -14.77 0.98 -1.96
CA HIS A 136 -15.59 0.93 -3.17
C HIS A 136 -14.75 0.86 -4.46
N ILE A 137 -13.67 1.63 -4.55
CA ILE A 137 -12.79 1.64 -5.72
C ILE A 137 -12.04 0.32 -5.82
N ILE A 138 -11.45 -0.17 -4.72
CA ILE A 138 -10.74 -1.46 -4.70
C ILE A 138 -11.68 -2.62 -5.02
N PHE A 139 -12.90 -2.61 -4.47
CA PHE A 139 -13.93 -3.56 -4.85
C PHE A 139 -14.15 -3.57 -6.37
N SER A 140 -14.30 -2.40 -6.98
CA SER A 140 -14.58 -2.29 -8.42
C SER A 140 -13.43 -2.81 -9.28
N ILE A 141 -12.17 -2.51 -8.91
CA ILE A 141 -10.98 -2.99 -9.61
C ILE A 141 -10.87 -4.52 -9.52
N VAL A 142 -10.99 -5.08 -8.31
CA VAL A 142 -10.87 -6.53 -8.09
C VAL A 142 -12.04 -7.27 -8.73
N LYS A 143 -13.25 -6.71 -8.71
CA LYS A 143 -14.44 -7.29 -9.34
C LYS A 143 -14.31 -7.35 -10.86
N ALA A 144 -13.61 -6.39 -11.47
CA ALA A 144 -13.24 -6.39 -12.89
C ALA A 144 -12.13 -7.40 -13.24
N GLY A 145 -11.71 -8.25 -12.29
CA GLY A 145 -10.70 -9.29 -12.50
C GLY A 145 -9.27 -8.75 -12.54
N LYS A 146 -9.03 -7.52 -12.07
CA LYS A 146 -7.71 -6.87 -12.07
C LYS A 146 -7.04 -6.91 -10.71
N ILE A 147 -5.74 -6.70 -10.71
CA ILE A 147 -4.92 -6.62 -9.50
C ILE A 147 -4.60 -5.14 -9.21
N PRO A 148 -5.11 -4.56 -8.12
CA PRO A 148 -4.75 -3.22 -7.69
C PRO A 148 -3.28 -3.13 -7.26
N ILE A 149 -2.62 -2.06 -7.68
CA ILE A 149 -1.33 -1.59 -7.19
C ILE A 149 -1.57 -0.21 -6.58
N ILE A 150 -1.61 -0.15 -5.25
CA ILE A 150 -2.00 1.03 -4.49
C ILE A 150 -0.76 1.77 -4.00
N ILE A 151 -0.73 3.09 -4.20
CA ILE A 151 0.41 3.93 -3.85
C ILE A 151 0.00 5.05 -2.89
N GLY A 152 0.75 5.16 -1.81
CA GLY A 152 0.74 6.30 -0.92
C GLY A 152 -0.37 6.24 0.11
N GLY A 153 -0.52 7.38 0.75
CA GLY A 153 -1.41 7.54 1.87
C GLY A 153 -0.86 6.94 3.16
N GLY A 154 -1.62 7.08 4.24
CA GLY A 154 -1.32 6.37 5.47
C GLY A 154 -1.69 4.89 5.41
N HIS A 155 -1.18 4.12 6.37
CA HIS A 155 -1.48 2.70 6.52
C HIS A 155 -2.95 2.44 6.95
N ASN A 156 -3.72 3.48 7.29
CA ASN A 156 -5.17 3.39 7.49
C ASN A 156 -5.88 2.78 6.29
N ASN A 157 -5.39 3.07 5.08
CA ASN A 157 -5.99 2.63 3.82
C ASN A 157 -5.98 1.10 3.63
N ALA A 158 -5.14 0.37 4.40
CA ALA A 158 -5.18 -1.10 4.42
C ALA A 158 -6.59 -1.62 4.74
N TYR A 159 -7.35 -0.96 5.62
CA TYR A 159 -8.74 -1.34 5.89
C TYR A 159 -9.61 -1.32 4.62
N GLY A 160 -9.57 -0.21 3.88
CA GLY A 160 -10.30 -0.07 2.62
C GLY A 160 -9.86 -1.10 1.57
N ASN A 161 -8.54 -1.30 1.44
CA ASN A 161 -7.95 -2.29 0.53
C ASN A 161 -8.42 -3.72 0.83
N ILE A 162 -8.36 -4.13 2.09
CA ILE A 162 -8.77 -5.44 2.56
C ILE A 162 -10.27 -5.63 2.35
N LYS A 163 -11.08 -4.68 2.82
CA LYS A 163 -12.54 -4.73 2.73
C LYS A 163 -13.01 -4.79 1.28
N GLY A 164 -12.50 -3.90 0.42
CA GLY A 164 -12.86 -3.86 -1.00
C GLY A 164 -12.52 -5.19 -1.70
N THR A 165 -11.32 -5.71 -1.44
CA THR A 165 -10.88 -6.99 -2.01
C THR A 165 -11.73 -8.16 -1.50
N ALA A 166 -12.00 -8.25 -0.20
CA ALA A 166 -12.80 -9.31 0.41
C ALA A 166 -14.23 -9.32 -0.14
N LEU A 167 -14.86 -8.15 -0.24
CA LEU A 167 -16.19 -7.99 -0.83
C LEU A 167 -16.21 -8.44 -2.30
N ALA A 168 -15.19 -8.08 -3.09
CA ALA A 168 -15.12 -8.46 -4.50
C ALA A 168 -14.91 -9.98 -4.70
N LYS A 169 -14.14 -10.61 -3.81
CA LYS A 169 -13.92 -12.06 -3.79
C LYS A 169 -15.07 -12.84 -3.14
N GLY A 170 -15.99 -12.16 -2.46
CA GLY A 170 -17.11 -12.78 -1.73
C GLY A 170 -16.68 -13.58 -0.49
N LYS A 171 -15.48 -13.33 0.03
CA LYS A 171 -14.94 -13.99 1.24
C LYS A 171 -13.84 -13.15 1.87
N SER A 172 -13.60 -13.35 3.16
CA SER A 172 -12.44 -12.82 3.87
C SER A 172 -11.12 -13.22 3.19
N ILE A 173 -10.13 -12.34 3.23
CA ILE A 173 -8.78 -12.58 2.68
C ILE A 173 -7.74 -12.67 3.79
N ASN A 174 -6.52 -13.06 3.45
CA ASN A 174 -5.38 -12.97 4.34
C ASN A 174 -4.53 -11.72 4.01
N VAL A 175 -3.58 -11.37 4.87
CA VAL A 175 -2.62 -10.30 4.61
C VAL A 175 -1.24 -10.72 5.11
N ILE A 176 -0.22 -10.40 4.31
CA ILE A 176 1.17 -10.32 4.74
C ILE A 176 1.56 -8.83 4.76
N ASN A 177 2.01 -8.34 5.91
CA ASN A 177 2.42 -6.94 6.10
C ASN A 177 3.91 -6.86 6.41
N PHE A 178 4.66 -6.07 5.66
CA PHE A 178 6.08 -5.80 5.89
C PHE A 178 6.21 -4.46 6.62
N ASP A 179 6.43 -4.50 7.92
CA ASP A 179 6.17 -3.35 8.79
C ASP A 179 6.97 -3.46 10.11
N ALA A 180 7.48 -2.33 10.59
CA ALA A 180 8.10 -2.22 11.91
C ALA A 180 7.05 -2.22 13.03
N HIS A 181 5.80 -1.88 12.70
CA HIS A 181 4.65 -1.82 13.58
C HIS A 181 3.70 -2.99 13.31
N SER A 182 2.82 -3.25 14.28
CA SER A 182 1.79 -4.29 14.11
C SER A 182 0.56 -3.79 13.36
N ASP A 183 0.30 -2.49 13.45
CA ASP A 183 -0.93 -1.81 13.06
C ASP A 183 -2.23 -2.52 13.48
N PHE A 184 -2.11 -3.20 14.62
CA PHE A 184 -3.16 -3.96 15.28
C PHE A 184 -3.58 -3.31 16.61
N ARG A 185 -3.62 -1.97 16.67
CA ARG A 185 -4.06 -1.22 17.86
C ARG A 185 -5.56 -1.38 18.09
N ILE A 186 -6.02 -0.99 19.29
CA ILE A 186 -7.42 -1.10 19.69
C ILE A 186 -8.37 -0.26 18.82
N LEU A 187 -9.65 -0.62 18.84
CA LEU A 187 -10.73 0.05 18.10
C LEU A 187 -11.20 1.32 18.83
N GLU A 188 -10.34 2.34 18.86
CA GLU A 188 -10.59 3.61 19.57
C GLU A 188 -11.10 4.75 18.66
N GLY A 189 -11.36 4.43 17.39
CA GLY A 189 -11.56 5.39 16.29
C GLY A 189 -10.54 5.14 15.19
N ARG A 190 -10.94 5.31 13.92
CA ARG A 190 -10.11 4.98 12.75
C ARG A 190 -8.88 5.88 12.65
N HIS A 191 -7.70 5.28 12.51
CA HIS A 191 -6.43 5.96 12.25
C HIS A 191 -5.45 5.00 11.55
N SER A 192 -4.19 5.42 11.31
CA SER A 192 -3.23 4.59 10.56
C SER A 192 -2.94 3.26 11.26
N GLY A 193 -2.61 3.29 12.55
CA GLY A 193 -2.19 2.09 13.30
C GLY A 193 -3.27 1.08 13.72
N ASN A 194 -4.48 1.11 13.15
CA ASN A 194 -5.53 0.12 13.48
C ASN A 194 -6.35 -0.38 12.29
N GLY A 195 -5.90 -0.17 11.04
CA GLY A 195 -6.60 -0.67 9.85
C GLY A 195 -6.86 -2.18 9.88
N PHE A 196 -5.85 -2.95 10.29
CA PHE A 196 -5.93 -4.41 10.38
C PHE A 196 -6.87 -4.90 11.48
N SER A 197 -6.92 -4.21 12.62
CA SER A 197 -7.85 -4.53 13.71
C SER A 197 -9.30 -4.41 13.27
N TYR A 198 -9.66 -3.31 12.59
CA TYR A 198 -11.02 -3.10 12.08
C TYR A 198 -11.37 -4.14 11.00
N ALA A 199 -10.45 -4.43 10.08
CA ALA A 199 -10.69 -5.42 9.05
C ALA A 199 -10.86 -6.84 9.64
N PHE A 200 -10.14 -7.15 10.73
CA PHE A 200 -10.26 -8.42 11.45
C PHE A 200 -11.57 -8.53 12.22
N ASP A 201 -11.93 -7.49 12.97
CA ASP A 201 -13.16 -7.43 13.79
C ASP A 201 -14.43 -7.54 12.92
N GLU A 202 -14.46 -6.83 11.79
CA GLU A 202 -15.56 -6.88 10.83
C GLU A 202 -15.56 -8.16 9.94
N GLY A 203 -14.59 -9.06 10.12
CA GLY A 203 -14.54 -10.35 9.43
C GLY A 203 -14.03 -10.31 7.98
N PHE A 204 -13.45 -9.20 7.52
CA PHE A 204 -12.83 -9.11 6.20
C PHE A 204 -11.42 -9.70 6.16
N LEU A 205 -10.72 -9.72 7.29
CA LEU A 205 -9.37 -10.28 7.45
C LEU A 205 -9.40 -11.62 8.22
N LYS A 206 -9.06 -12.70 7.53
CA LYS A 206 -9.05 -14.07 8.07
C LYS A 206 -7.75 -14.39 8.81
N ARG A 207 -6.62 -14.21 8.13
CA ARG A 207 -5.27 -14.37 8.70
C ARG A 207 -4.41 -13.17 8.42
N TYR A 208 -3.61 -12.80 9.39
CA TYR A 208 -2.70 -11.66 9.32
C TYR A 208 -1.32 -12.10 9.76
N PHE A 209 -0.31 -11.81 8.94
CA PHE A 209 1.08 -12.03 9.31
C PHE A 209 1.85 -10.71 9.24
N ILE A 210 2.47 -10.32 10.35
CA ILE A 210 3.34 -9.15 10.43
C ILE A 210 4.79 -9.63 10.28
N PHE A 211 5.44 -9.19 9.22
CA PHE A 211 6.80 -9.53 8.91
C PHE A 211 7.71 -8.37 9.30
N GLY A 212 8.58 -8.60 10.28
CA GLY A 212 9.61 -7.63 10.65
C GLY A 212 9.25 -6.70 11.80
N LEU A 213 8.28 -7.07 12.65
CA LEU A 213 7.87 -6.27 13.80
C LEU A 213 9.06 -5.83 14.65
N HIS A 214 9.13 -4.57 15.05
CA HIS A 214 10.13 -4.08 15.98
C HIS A 214 9.65 -4.27 17.42
N GLU A 215 10.46 -4.93 18.24
CA GLU A 215 10.09 -5.24 19.63
C GLU A 215 9.89 -3.97 20.46
N SER A 216 10.65 -2.91 20.17
CA SER A 216 10.59 -1.64 20.88
C SER A 216 9.37 -0.77 20.53
N TYR A 217 8.67 -1.06 19.43
CA TYR A 217 7.54 -0.25 18.94
C TYR A 217 6.18 -0.85 19.28
N THR A 218 6.16 -2.09 19.77
CA THR A 218 4.92 -2.81 20.05
C THR A 218 4.56 -2.74 21.53
N SER A 219 3.34 -2.28 21.83
CA SER A 219 2.88 -2.23 23.21
C SER A 219 2.60 -3.64 23.76
N LYS A 220 2.76 -3.80 25.08
CA LYS A 220 2.41 -5.04 25.78
C LYS A 220 0.95 -5.46 25.53
N SER A 221 0.02 -4.49 25.51
CA SER A 221 -1.40 -4.78 25.29
C SER A 221 -1.68 -5.37 23.90
N VAL A 222 -0.95 -4.92 22.88
CA VAL A 222 -1.07 -5.47 21.52
C VAL A 222 -0.48 -6.88 21.47
N LEU A 223 0.70 -7.11 22.04
CA LEU A 223 1.29 -8.46 22.13
C LEU A 223 0.38 -9.44 22.87
N ASP A 224 -0.18 -9.03 24.01
CA ASP A 224 -1.13 -9.82 24.78
C ASP A 224 -2.42 -10.12 24.00
N SER A 225 -2.84 -9.20 23.12
CA SER A 225 -4.00 -9.39 22.25
C SER A 225 -3.71 -10.38 21.13
N ILE A 226 -2.59 -10.23 20.42
CA ILE A 226 -2.16 -11.14 19.34
C ILE A 226 -1.98 -12.55 19.88
N LYS A 227 -1.38 -12.73 21.07
CA LYS A 227 -1.19 -14.03 21.71
C LYS A 227 -2.51 -14.80 21.92
N LYS A 228 -3.63 -14.11 22.14
CA LYS A 228 -4.95 -14.74 22.31
C LYS A 228 -5.55 -15.27 21.00
N ILE A 229 -5.04 -14.83 19.86
CA ILE A 229 -5.54 -15.14 18.51
C ILE A 229 -4.42 -15.62 17.58
N GLU A 230 -3.39 -16.27 18.14
CA GLU A 230 -2.16 -16.66 17.43
C GLU A 230 -2.38 -17.66 16.28
N ASP A 231 -3.56 -18.29 16.22
CA ASP A 231 -3.98 -19.15 15.12
C ASP A 231 -4.37 -18.34 13.86
N ARG A 232 -4.72 -17.06 14.03
CA ARG A 232 -5.11 -16.13 12.96
C ARG A 232 -4.16 -14.97 12.77
N VAL A 233 -3.51 -14.49 13.83
CA VAL A 233 -2.55 -13.37 13.75
C VAL A 233 -1.19 -13.83 14.22
N LYS A 234 -0.18 -13.74 13.34
CA LYS A 234 1.19 -14.14 13.62
C LYS A 234 2.17 -13.04 13.28
N TYR A 235 3.35 -13.12 13.84
CA TYR A 235 4.44 -12.23 13.49
C TYR A 235 5.79 -12.92 13.66
N ASN A 236 6.79 -12.35 13.02
CA ASN A 236 8.19 -12.47 13.42
C ASN A 236 8.73 -11.07 13.71
N THR A 237 9.89 -10.99 14.36
CA THR A 237 10.50 -9.69 14.67
C THR A 237 11.77 -9.45 13.86
N TYR A 238 12.02 -8.19 13.52
CA TYR A 238 13.30 -7.77 12.96
C TYR A 238 14.44 -8.19 13.90
N ASP A 239 14.27 -8.01 15.21
CA ASP A 239 15.26 -8.35 16.22
C ASP A 239 15.62 -9.85 16.24
N GLU A 240 14.64 -10.76 16.12
CA GLU A 240 14.88 -12.20 16.01
C GLU A 240 15.70 -12.54 14.76
N ILE A 241 15.47 -11.85 13.64
CA ILE A 241 16.08 -12.16 12.33
C ILE A 241 17.46 -11.51 12.18
N LYS A 242 17.57 -10.20 12.46
CA LYS A 242 18.74 -9.37 12.10
C LYS A 242 19.66 -9.05 13.27
N ILE A 243 19.18 -9.12 14.51
CA ILE A 243 19.99 -8.77 15.69
C ILE A 243 20.44 -10.01 16.44
N ARG A 244 19.50 -10.91 16.78
CA ARG A 244 19.80 -12.13 17.56
C ARG A 244 20.04 -13.36 16.69
N HIS A 245 19.74 -13.29 15.40
CA HIS A 245 19.92 -14.38 14.44
C HIS A 245 19.29 -15.71 14.89
N GLN A 246 18.13 -15.63 15.55
CA GLN A 246 17.34 -16.78 15.99
C GLN A 246 16.48 -17.34 14.85
N LYS A 247 16.15 -16.50 13.87
CA LYS A 247 15.37 -16.82 12.68
C LYS A 247 16.12 -16.36 11.43
N TYR A 248 15.82 -16.98 10.28
CA TYR A 248 16.42 -16.64 9.00
C TYR A 248 15.38 -16.07 8.06
N PHE A 249 15.70 -14.94 7.41
CA PHE A 249 14.78 -14.20 6.55
C PHE A 249 14.07 -15.08 5.51
N GLU A 250 14.82 -15.90 4.77
CA GLU A 250 14.25 -16.80 3.75
C GLU A 250 13.29 -17.86 4.33
N GLN A 251 13.65 -18.45 5.47
CA GLN A 251 12.80 -19.45 6.13
C GLN A 251 11.51 -18.82 6.65
N GLU A 252 11.62 -17.62 7.19
CA GLU A 252 10.46 -16.85 7.65
C GLU A 252 9.55 -16.45 6.50
N MET A 253 10.09 -16.11 5.32
CA MET A 253 9.27 -15.88 4.11
C MET A 253 8.48 -17.14 3.72
N ILE A 254 9.12 -18.32 3.76
CA ILE A 254 8.45 -19.59 3.46
C ILE A 254 7.33 -19.88 4.47
N GLN A 255 7.62 -19.76 5.77
CA GLN A 255 6.65 -20.05 6.82
C GLN A 255 5.45 -19.11 6.82
N SER A 256 5.71 -17.81 6.62
CA SER A 256 4.64 -16.80 6.54
C SER A 256 3.81 -16.97 5.27
N LEU A 257 4.42 -17.31 4.13
CA LEU A 257 3.69 -17.67 2.92
C LEU A 257 2.81 -18.92 3.15
N ASP A 258 3.32 -19.97 3.79
CA ASP A 258 2.54 -21.17 4.12
C ASP A 258 1.32 -20.87 5.00
N PHE A 259 1.43 -19.87 5.87
CA PHE A 259 0.36 -19.42 6.74
C PHE A 259 -0.77 -18.72 5.95
N ILE A 260 -0.43 -17.90 4.96
CA ILE A 260 -1.38 -17.02 4.25
C ILE A 260 -1.82 -17.55 2.86
N LYS A 261 -1.04 -18.39 2.19
CA LYS A 261 -1.25 -18.75 0.76
C LYS A 261 -2.48 -19.59 0.45
N LYS A 262 -3.17 -20.14 1.47
CA LYS A 262 -4.35 -21.02 1.27
C LYS A 262 -5.60 -20.27 0.78
N ASP A 263 -5.64 -18.95 0.92
CA ASP A 263 -6.69 -18.08 0.42
C ASP A 263 -6.07 -16.87 -0.30
N PHE A 264 -6.90 -16.04 -0.93
CA PHE A 264 -6.49 -14.74 -1.46
C PHE A 264 -5.81 -13.91 -0.38
N PHE A 265 -4.77 -13.16 -0.74
CA PHE A 265 -4.10 -12.29 0.20
C PHE A 265 -3.65 -10.96 -0.38
N GLY A 266 -3.58 -9.95 0.47
CA GLY A 266 -2.95 -8.67 0.20
C GLY A 266 -1.48 -8.65 0.62
N ILE A 267 -0.66 -7.89 -0.11
CA ILE A 267 0.71 -7.53 0.28
C ILE A 267 0.71 -6.07 0.71
N GLU A 268 0.96 -5.82 1.99
CA GLU A 268 1.03 -4.48 2.59
C GLU A 268 2.50 -4.17 2.87
N ILE A 269 2.96 -3.01 2.44
CA ILE A 269 4.35 -2.56 2.57
C ILE A 269 4.37 -1.20 3.25
N ASP A 270 4.80 -1.17 4.51
CA ASP A 270 5.10 0.06 5.21
C ASP A 270 6.54 0.49 4.93
N LEU A 271 6.71 1.69 4.34
CA LEU A 271 8.03 2.21 4.05
C LEU A 271 8.80 2.65 5.30
N ASP A 272 8.15 2.76 6.46
CA ASP A 272 8.83 3.00 7.74
C ASP A 272 9.65 1.82 8.26
N ALA A 273 9.47 0.62 7.69
CA ALA A 273 10.27 -0.56 8.00
C ALA A 273 11.68 -0.53 7.39
N ILE A 274 11.98 0.47 6.55
CA ILE A 274 13.23 0.59 5.81
C ILE A 274 14.07 1.77 6.35
N PRO A 275 15.35 1.54 6.68
CA PRO A 275 16.24 2.59 7.17
C PRO A 275 16.34 3.77 6.21
N ASN A 276 16.30 4.98 6.75
CA ASN A 276 16.48 6.24 6.02
C ASN A 276 15.45 6.54 4.91
N ILE A 277 14.29 5.88 4.90
CA ILE A 277 13.20 6.27 4.02
C ILE A 277 12.31 7.28 4.75
N ALA A 278 12.07 8.44 4.12
CA ALA A 278 11.27 9.47 4.76
C ALA A 278 9.82 8.99 4.89
N SER A 279 9.34 8.97 6.12
CA SER A 279 8.00 8.58 6.54
C SER A 279 7.67 9.26 7.87
N SER A 280 6.42 9.13 8.33
CA SER A 280 6.00 9.66 9.63
C SER A 280 6.90 9.14 10.76
N ALA A 281 7.19 7.84 10.77
CA ALA A 281 7.98 7.13 11.77
C ALA A 281 9.36 6.66 11.25
N MET A 282 10.02 7.49 10.44
CA MET A 282 11.35 7.21 9.87
C MET A 282 12.35 6.66 10.91
N THR A 283 13.05 5.60 10.52
CA THR A 283 13.99 4.85 11.37
C THR A 283 15.38 4.74 10.73
N LEU A 284 16.39 4.44 11.57
CA LEU A 284 17.74 4.04 11.14
C LEU A 284 17.97 2.53 11.24
N SER A 285 17.01 1.78 11.79
CA SER A 285 17.06 0.34 11.98
C SER A 285 15.88 -0.30 11.27
N GLY A 286 16.12 -1.39 10.56
CA GLY A 286 15.13 -2.04 9.70
C GLY A 286 15.81 -2.91 8.64
N PHE A 287 15.00 -3.54 7.79
CA PHE A 287 15.51 -4.37 6.68
C PHE A 287 16.04 -3.52 5.53
N SER A 288 16.95 -4.07 4.74
CA SER A 288 17.47 -3.35 3.58
C SER A 288 16.43 -3.24 2.46
N VAL A 289 16.65 -2.29 1.54
CA VAL A 289 15.85 -2.17 0.32
C VAL A 289 15.90 -3.46 -0.50
N GLU A 290 17.06 -4.13 -0.57
CA GLU A 290 17.20 -5.41 -1.28
C GLU A 290 16.34 -6.51 -0.65
N GLU A 291 16.30 -6.61 0.68
CA GLU A 291 15.47 -7.58 1.39
C GLU A 291 13.97 -7.32 1.12
N LEU A 292 13.53 -6.07 1.15
CA LEU A 292 12.15 -5.71 0.78
C LEU A 292 11.82 -6.06 -0.68
N ARG A 293 12.75 -5.81 -1.60
CA ARG A 293 12.57 -6.16 -3.02
C ARG A 293 12.47 -7.69 -3.22
N GLN A 294 13.30 -8.47 -2.51
CA GLN A 294 13.21 -9.93 -2.50
C GLN A 294 11.88 -10.41 -1.95
N PHE A 295 11.42 -9.81 -0.85
CA PHE A 295 10.13 -10.10 -0.24
C PHE A 295 8.97 -9.88 -1.21
N ILE A 296 8.86 -8.69 -1.81
CA ILE A 296 7.78 -8.38 -2.77
C ILE A 296 7.81 -9.35 -3.95
N TYR A 297 9.00 -9.60 -4.52
CA TYR A 297 9.13 -10.55 -5.62
C TYR A 297 8.64 -11.95 -5.22
N TYR A 298 9.07 -12.47 -4.06
CA TYR A 298 8.70 -13.79 -3.57
C TYR A 298 7.20 -13.95 -3.34
N PHE A 299 6.56 -13.03 -2.61
CA PHE A 299 5.13 -13.13 -2.31
C PHE A 299 4.25 -12.91 -3.54
N SER A 300 4.67 -12.05 -4.47
CA SER A 300 3.91 -11.77 -5.68
C SER A 300 3.85 -12.93 -6.67
N GLN A 301 4.80 -13.88 -6.60
CA GLN A 301 4.80 -15.12 -7.40
C GLN A 301 3.64 -16.07 -7.05
N ASN A 302 2.94 -15.88 -5.94
CA ASN A 302 1.78 -16.70 -5.63
C ASN A 302 0.53 -16.16 -6.34
N GLN A 303 -0.20 -17.03 -7.07
CA GLN A 303 -1.43 -16.67 -7.78
C GLN A 303 -2.54 -16.06 -6.89
N ASN A 304 -2.49 -16.28 -5.57
CA ASN A 304 -3.47 -15.73 -4.62
C ASN A 304 -3.15 -14.29 -4.18
N ALA A 305 -1.97 -13.74 -4.53
CA ALA A 305 -1.64 -12.34 -4.32
C ALA A 305 -2.61 -11.44 -5.11
N SER A 306 -3.50 -10.75 -4.39
CA SER A 306 -4.68 -10.09 -4.95
C SER A 306 -4.53 -8.59 -5.08
N TYR A 307 -3.62 -7.96 -4.32
CA TYR A 307 -3.22 -6.57 -4.45
C TYR A 307 -1.86 -6.35 -3.79
N ILE A 308 -1.25 -5.19 -4.06
CA ILE A 308 -0.14 -4.64 -3.27
C ILE A 308 -0.44 -3.19 -2.90
N HIS A 309 -0.16 -2.79 -1.66
CA HIS A 309 -0.20 -1.41 -1.20
C HIS A 309 1.16 -1.02 -0.63
N ILE A 310 1.66 0.14 -1.06
CA ILE A 310 2.89 0.75 -0.55
C ILE A 310 2.51 2.06 0.13
N CYS A 311 2.57 2.12 1.46
CA CYS A 311 2.09 3.24 2.29
C CYS A 311 3.22 4.02 2.97
N GLU A 312 2.85 5.09 3.68
CA GLU A 312 3.68 5.89 4.62
C GLU A 312 4.89 6.63 4.04
N GLY A 313 5.30 6.35 2.80
CA GLY A 313 6.36 7.10 2.12
C GLY A 313 6.01 8.59 2.01
N ALA A 314 6.83 9.46 2.56
CA ALA A 314 6.58 10.88 2.63
C ALA A 314 7.71 11.70 1.97
N PRO A 315 7.73 11.80 0.62
CA PRO A 315 8.68 12.64 -0.11
C PRO A 315 8.85 14.06 0.44
N SER A 316 7.77 14.68 0.92
CA SER A 316 7.76 16.02 1.53
C SER A 316 8.51 16.11 2.86
N LEU A 317 8.69 14.99 3.57
CA LEU A 317 9.50 14.89 4.79
C LEU A 317 10.97 14.54 4.50
N GLY A 318 11.30 14.20 3.24
CA GLY A 318 12.65 13.85 2.82
C GLY A 318 13.56 15.05 2.56
N GLU A 319 14.77 14.78 2.09
CA GLU A 319 15.69 15.83 1.66
C GLU A 319 15.16 16.57 0.41
N GLU A 320 15.14 17.90 0.44
CA GLU A 320 14.61 18.74 -0.65
C GLU A 320 15.20 18.41 -2.03
N LYS A 321 16.52 18.15 -2.11
CA LYS A 321 17.21 17.82 -3.37
C LYS A 321 16.92 16.40 -3.88
N ASN A 322 16.54 15.49 -2.99
CA ASN A 322 16.47 14.04 -3.25
C ASN A 322 15.09 13.43 -2.95
N ASN A 323 14.05 14.25 -2.80
CA ASN A 323 12.68 13.80 -2.55
C ASN A 323 12.14 12.81 -3.61
N HIS A 324 12.68 12.85 -4.84
CA HIS A 324 12.39 11.93 -5.93
C HIS A 324 12.84 10.48 -5.67
N LEU A 325 13.77 10.25 -4.73
CA LEU A 325 14.30 8.91 -4.45
C LEU A 325 13.24 7.96 -3.89
N ILE A 326 12.27 8.47 -3.13
CA ILE A 326 11.15 7.66 -2.63
C ILE A 326 10.26 7.20 -3.79
N GLY A 327 9.95 8.09 -4.73
CA GLY A 327 9.22 7.71 -5.95
C GLY A 327 9.98 6.67 -6.78
N LYS A 328 11.31 6.78 -6.85
CA LYS A 328 12.18 5.81 -7.52
C LYS A 328 12.17 4.45 -6.82
N LEU A 329 12.21 4.44 -5.48
CA LEU A 329 12.08 3.22 -4.68
C LEU A 329 10.74 2.54 -4.96
N ILE A 330 9.62 3.27 -4.83
CA ILE A 330 8.27 2.75 -5.13
C ILE A 330 8.21 2.17 -6.55
N GLY A 331 8.83 2.84 -7.53
CA GLY A 331 8.95 2.33 -8.90
C GLY A 331 9.64 0.97 -8.99
N TYR A 332 10.74 0.75 -8.25
CA TYR A 332 11.38 -0.57 -8.17
C TYR A 332 10.44 -1.61 -7.57
N LEU A 333 9.83 -1.31 -6.41
CA LEU A 333 8.93 -2.21 -5.69
C LEU A 333 7.77 -2.69 -6.58
N ILE A 334 7.15 -1.76 -7.30
CA ILE A 334 6.06 -2.07 -8.25
C ILE A 334 6.56 -2.96 -9.39
N THR A 335 7.73 -2.69 -9.96
CA THR A 335 8.25 -3.56 -11.01
C THR A 335 8.60 -4.95 -10.50
N ASP A 336 9.05 -5.08 -9.26
CA ASP A 336 9.35 -6.38 -8.66
C ASP A 336 8.07 -7.18 -8.42
N PHE A 337 6.99 -6.52 -7.96
CA PHE A 337 5.66 -7.11 -7.86
C PHE A 337 5.14 -7.62 -9.22
N ILE A 338 5.20 -6.78 -10.27
CA ILE A 338 4.75 -7.16 -11.62
C ILE A 338 5.57 -8.32 -12.18
N LYS A 339 6.90 -8.33 -11.95
CA LYS A 339 7.79 -9.39 -12.43
C LYS A 339 7.56 -10.71 -11.73
N GLY A 340 7.35 -10.71 -10.41
CA GLY A 340 7.02 -11.94 -9.68
C GLY A 340 5.65 -12.46 -10.07
N ASN A 341 4.63 -11.59 -10.11
CA ASN A 341 3.25 -11.98 -10.40
C ASN A 341 2.97 -12.37 -11.87
N SER A 342 3.83 -11.98 -12.81
CA SER A 342 3.73 -12.42 -14.21
C SER A 342 4.35 -13.80 -14.47
N GLN A 343 5.08 -14.36 -13.49
CA GLN A 343 5.66 -15.70 -13.58
C GLN A 343 4.82 -16.78 -12.88
N GLY A 344 3.93 -16.36 -11.97
CA GLY A 344 3.15 -17.22 -11.09
C GLY A 344 1.78 -17.61 -11.59
#